data_AF-A0A6L9HM07-F1
#
_entry.id   AF-A0A6L9HM07-F1
#
_cell.length_a   1.000
_cell.length_b   1.000
_cell.length_c   1.000
_cell.angle_alpha   90.00
_cell.angle_beta   90.00
_cell.angle_gamma   90.00
#
_symmetry.space_group_name_H-M   'P 1'
#
loop_
_entity.id
_entity.type
_entity.pdbx_description
1 polymer ?
#
loop_
_entity_poly.entity_id
_entity_poly.type
_entity_poly.pdbx_seq_one_letter_code
_entity_poly.pdbx_strand_id
1 'polypeptide(L)' 'MPVGNPKPQTIATKKYEEKAGWISKSYKLKRELVEHFAAACQSAGISQAAQLTKMMNEFIAQQKNE' A
#
# COMPACT_ATOMS: atom_id res chain seq x y z
N MET A 1 -3.53 10.77 8.51
CA MET A 1 -4.55 11.83 8.34
C MET A 1 -3.98 13.13 8.88
N PRO A 2 -4.21 14.29 8.22
CA PRO A 2 -3.76 15.55 8.79
C PRO A 2 -4.58 15.82 10.05
N VAL A 3 -3.90 15.78 11.19
CA VAL A 3 -4.46 16.16 12.48
C VAL A 3 -4.06 17.61 12.72
N GLY A 4 -5.00 18.46 13.15
CA GLY A 4 -4.76 19.89 13.36
C GLY A 4 -5.23 20.76 12.19
N ASN A 5 -4.44 21.76 11.78
CA ASN A 5 -4.78 22.73 10.73
C ASN A 5 -4.03 22.44 9.41
N PRO A 6 -4.53 21.52 8.56
CA PRO A 6 -3.86 21.17 7.31
C PRO A 6 -3.78 22.33 6.33
N LYS A 7 -2.71 22.33 5.54
CA LYS A 7 -2.58 23.24 4.39
C LYS A 7 -3.69 22.93 3.36
N PRO A 8 -4.19 23.93 2.62
CA PRO A 8 -5.20 23.73 1.58
C PRO A 8 -4.82 22.66 0.54
N GLN A 9 -3.52 22.53 0.23
CA GLN A 9 -3.00 21.51 -0.67
C GLN A 9 -3.26 20.09 -0.16
N THR A 10 -3.07 19.83 1.14
CA THR A 10 -3.31 18.51 1.76
C THR A 10 -4.79 18.12 1.68
N ILE A 11 -5.70 19.10 1.80
CA ILE A 11 -7.15 18.89 1.66
C ILE A 11 -7.49 18.54 0.21
N ALA A 12 -6.90 19.23 -0.77
CA ALA A 12 -7.11 18.95 -2.18
C ALA A 12 -6.62 17.55 -2.56
N THR A 13 -5.43 17.15 -2.11
CA THR A 13 -4.90 15.80 -2.31
C THR A 13 -5.83 14.74 -1.73
N LYS A 14 -6.34 14.93 -0.50
CA LYS A 14 -7.31 14.01 0.13
C LYS A 14 -8.59 13.85 -0.69
N LYS A 15 -9.17 14.96 -1.18
CA LYS A 15 -10.38 14.92 -2.02
C LYS A 15 -10.14 14.13 -3.32
N TYR A 16 -8.96 14.27 -3.91
CA TYR A 16 -8.59 13.51 -5.09
C TYR A 16 -8.41 12.02 -4.77
N GLU A 17 -7.69 11.68 -3.71
CA GLU A 17 -7.49 10.32 -3.25
C GLU A 17 -8.82 9.59 -3.02
N GLU A 18 -9.75 10.25 -2.32
CA GLU A 18 -11.11 9.74 -2.09
C GLU A 18 -11.88 9.51 -3.41
N LYS A 19 -11.84 10.50 -4.34
CA LYS A 19 -12.50 10.39 -5.64
C LYS A 19 -11.91 9.26 -6.51
N ALA A 20 -10.61 9.04 -6.43
CA ALA A 20 -9.92 8.00 -7.18
C ALA A 20 -9.90 6.63 -6.46
N GLY A 21 -10.56 6.52 -5.30
CA GLY A 21 -10.71 5.26 -4.56
C GLY A 21 -9.46 4.81 -3.80
N TRP A 22 -8.51 5.71 -3.54
CA TRP A 22 -7.31 5.40 -2.77
C TRP A 22 -7.64 5.35 -1.28
N ILE A 23 -7.21 4.27 -0.63
CA ILE A 23 -7.39 4.09 0.81
C ILE A 23 -6.01 3.88 1.45
N SER A 24 -5.67 4.72 2.43
CA SER A 24 -4.47 4.54 3.24
C SER A 24 -4.78 3.60 4.41
N LYS A 25 -4.35 2.33 4.31
CA LYS A 25 -4.31 1.39 5.44
C LYS A 25 -2.87 1.23 5.90
N SER A 26 -2.60 1.52 7.17
CA SER A 26 -1.28 1.31 7.78
C SER A 26 -1.31 0.11 8.72
N TYR A 27 -0.31 -0.76 8.58
CA TYR A 27 -0.07 -1.90 9.46
C TYR A 27 1.34 -1.80 10.02
N LYS A 28 1.56 -2.29 11.24
CA LYS A 28 2.90 -2.44 11.80
C LYS A 28 3.44 -3.80 11.37
N LEU A 29 4.61 -3.81 10.73
CA LEU A 29 5.32 -5.02 10.32
C LEU A 29 6.67 -5.09 11.05
N LYS A 30 7.19 -6.31 11.22
CA LYS A 30 8.55 -6.49 11.74
C LYS A 30 9.56 -5.91 10.75
N ARG A 31 10.56 -5.19 11.27
CA ARG A 31 11.60 -4.53 10.47
C ARG A 31 12.32 -5.53 9.55
N GLU A 32 12.79 -6.64 10.10
CA GLU A 32 13.51 -7.69 9.35
C GLU A 32 12.69 -8.20 8.15
N LEU A 33 11.39 -8.43 8.36
CA LEU A 33 10.50 -8.87 7.29
C LEU A 33 10.43 -7.85 6.15
N VAL A 34 10.31 -6.56 6.48
CA VAL A 34 10.21 -5.49 5.49
C VAL A 34 11.53 -5.32 4.74
N GLU A 35 12.67 -5.40 5.42
CA GLU A 35 14.00 -5.32 4.81
C GLU A 35 14.25 -6.49 3.86
N HIS A 36 13.94 -7.72 4.26
CA HIS A 36 14.05 -8.89 3.40
C HIS A 36 13.12 -8.82 2.18
N PHE A 37 11.88 -8.37 2.38
CA PHE A 37 10.94 -8.17 1.28
C PHE A 37 11.44 -7.12 0.28
N ALA A 38 11.99 -6.02 0.77
CA ALA A 38 12.57 -4.97 -0.07
C ALA A 38 13.76 -5.51 -0.90
N ALA A 39 14.69 -6.23 -0.27
CA ALA A 39 15.84 -6.84 -0.94
C ALA A 39 15.41 -7.88 -2.00
N ALA A 40 14.40 -8.68 -1.71
CA ALA A 40 13.84 -9.64 -2.66
C ALA A 40 13.21 -8.93 -3.87
N CYS A 41 12.42 -7.87 -3.65
CA CYS A 41 11.84 -7.07 -4.71
C CYS A 41 12.90 -6.40 -5.59
N GLN A 42 13.96 -5.85 -4.98
CA GLN A 42 15.10 -5.29 -5.72
C GLN A 42 15.81 -6.33 -6.58
N SER A 43 16.07 -7.51 -6.02
CA SER A 43 16.73 -8.62 -6.73
C SER A 43 15.88 -9.11 -7.91
N ALA A 44 14.55 -9.08 -7.77
CA ALA A 44 13.59 -9.43 -8.81
C ALA A 44 13.31 -8.29 -9.81
N GLY A 45 13.85 -7.08 -9.59
CA GLY A 45 13.62 -5.92 -10.46
C GLY A 45 12.19 -5.37 -10.42
N ILE A 46 11.45 -5.60 -9.34
CA ILE A 46 10.05 -5.16 -9.18
C ILE A 46 9.89 -4.19 -8.01
N SER A 47 8.85 -3.36 -8.06
CA SER A 47 8.52 -2.49 -6.91
C SER A 47 7.83 -3.30 -5.81
N GLN A 48 8.07 -2.93 -4.56
CA GLN A 48 7.39 -3.52 -3.40
C GLN A 48 5.87 -3.40 -3.52
N ALA A 49 5.39 -2.26 -4.03
CA ALA A 49 3.96 -2.04 -4.25
C ALA A 49 3.38 -3.03 -5.28
N ALA A 50 4.06 -3.24 -6.42
CA ALA A 50 3.61 -4.18 -7.43
C ALA A 50 3.56 -5.62 -6.88
N GLN A 51 4.58 -6.05 -6.14
CA GLN A 51 4.60 -7.37 -5.53
C GLN A 51 3.49 -7.54 -4.48
N LEU A 52 3.26 -6.54 -3.63
CA LEU A 52 2.16 -6.56 -2.66
C LEU A 52 0.79 -6.65 -3.35
N THR A 53 0.55 -5.86 -4.40
CA THR A 53 -0.70 -5.91 -5.16
C THR A 53 -0.92 -7.28 -5.79
N LYS A 54 0.13 -7.90 -6.32
CA LYS A 54 0.07 -9.27 -6.85
C LYS A 54 -0.37 -10.26 -5.76
N MET A 55 0.33 -10.29 -4.64
CA MET A 55 0.03 -11.20 -3.53
C MET A 55 -1.39 -10.99 -2.97
N MET A 56 -1.86 -9.74 -2.89
CA MET A 56 -3.23 -9.43 -2.47
C MET A 56 -4.27 -10.01 -3.43
N ASN A 57 -4.09 -9.82 -4.74
CA ASN A 57 -5.02 -10.36 -5.75
C ASN A 57 -5.03 -11.89 -5.76
N GLU A 58 -3.86 -12.52 -5.64
CA GLU A 58 -3.73 -13.97 -5.56
C GLU A 58 -4.49 -14.53 -4.36
N PHE A 59 -4.33 -13.92 -3.18
CA PHE A 59 -5.06 -14.34 -1.98
C PHE A 59 -6.58 -14.13 -2.10
N ILE A 60 -7.02 -13.00 -2.67
CA ILE A 60 -8.44 -12.74 -2.93
C ILE A 60 -9.02 -13.78 -3.89
N ALA A 61 -8.30 -14.15 -4.94
CA ALA A 61 -8.74 -15.15 -5.89
C ALA A 61 -8.82 -16.54 -5.25
N GLN A 62 -7.82 -16.90 -4.43
CA GLN A 62 -7.81 -18.16 -3.69
C GLN A 62 -9.06 -18.30 -2.80
N GLN A 63 -9.45 -17.24 -2.10
CA GLN A 63 -10.60 -17.25 -1.19
C GLN A 63 -11.97 -17.14 -1.87
N LYS A 64 -12.03 -16.82 -3.17
CA LYS A 64 -13.30 -16.82 -3.94
C LYS A 64 -13.63 -18.17 -4.55
N ASN A 65 -12.63 -19.05 -4.64
CA ASN A 65 -12.76 -20.38 -5.25
C ASN A 65 -12.94 -21.49 -4.19
N GLU A 66 -13.15 -21.10 -2.93
CA GLU A 66 -13.47 -21.93 -1.76
C GLU A 66 -14.90 -21.63 -1.32
#